data_AF-A0A849FVP7-F1
#
_entry.id   AF-A0A849FVP7-F1
#
_cell.length_a   1.000
_cell.length_b   1.000
_cell.length_c   1.000
_cell.angle_alpha   90.00
_cell.angle_beta   90.00
_cell.angle_gamma   90.00
#
_symmetry.space_group_name_H-M   'P 1'
#
loop_
_entity.id
_entity.type
_entity.pdbx_description
1 polymer ?
#
loop_
_entity_poly.entity_id
_entity_poly.type
_entity_poly.pdbx_seq_one_letter_code
_entity_poly.pdbx_strand_id
1 'polypeptide(L)' 'MNSAIHIRRLISQGEHQQLDFKYELNDSRKIARSLVAFANTDGGRLLVGVKDNGKITGIDSEEEMYVVEAAAQVFS' A
#
# COMPACT_ATOMS: atom_id res chain seq x y z
N MET A 1 14.08 -15.59 3.78
CA MET A 1 14.12 -14.27 4.46
C MET A 1 12.86 -14.14 5.30
N ASN A 2 12.98 -13.70 6.54
CA ASN A 2 11.85 -13.62 7.47
C ASN A 2 10.97 -12.39 7.12
N SER A 3 9.69 -12.59 6.76
CA SER A 3 8.80 -11.53 6.25
C SER A 3 8.67 -10.33 7.19
N ALA A 4 8.74 -10.56 8.51
CA ALA A 4 8.72 -9.50 9.52
C ALA A 4 9.94 -8.55 9.43
N ILE A 5 11.12 -9.06 9.05
CA ILE A 5 12.32 -8.25 8.86
C ILE A 5 12.18 -7.38 7.60
N HIS A 6 11.57 -7.95 6.55
CA HIS A 6 11.35 -7.23 5.29
C HIS A 6 10.41 -6.03 5.48
N ILE A 7 9.27 -6.23 6.15
CA ILE A 7 8.30 -5.15 6.40
C ILE A 7 8.93 -4.04 7.25
N ARG A 8 9.64 -4.39 8.33
CA ARG A 8 10.33 -3.39 9.16
C ARG A 8 11.37 -2.58 8.39
N ARG A 9 12.07 -3.22 7.44
CA ARG A 9 13.02 -2.52 6.57
C ARG A 9 12.31 -1.51 5.67
N LEU A 10 11.16 -1.87 5.10
CA LEU A 10 10.35 -0.93 4.30
C LEU A 10 9.87 0.25 5.16
N ILE A 11 9.38 -0.01 6.37
CA ILE A 11 8.94 1.06 7.29
C ILE A 11 10.10 2.00 7.61
N SER A 12 11.31 1.46 7.83
CA SER A 12 12.50 2.28 8.13
C SER A 12 12.97 3.16 6.97
N GLN A 13 12.56 2.84 5.73
CA GLN A 13 12.88 3.65 4.55
C GLN A 13 11.98 4.89 4.44
N GLY A 14 10.81 4.88 5.09
CA GLY A 14 9.81 5.93 4.95
C GLY A 14 9.12 5.92 3.57
N GLU A 15 8.19 6.85 3.37
CA GLU A 15 7.54 7.04 2.08
C GLU A 15 8.50 7.67 1.07
N HIS A 16 8.49 7.16 -0.15
CA HIS A 16 9.28 7.68 -1.27
C HIS A 16 8.63 7.29 -2.60
N GLN A 17 9.21 7.70 -3.73
CA GLN A 17 8.62 7.50 -5.06
C GLN A 17 8.12 6.07 -5.35
N GLN A 18 8.83 5.05 -4.87
CA GLN A 18 8.47 3.63 -5.04
C GLN A 18 7.80 2.98 -3.82
N LEU A 19 7.46 3.72 -2.77
CA LEU A 19 6.91 3.18 -1.53
C LEU A 19 5.92 4.17 -0.91
N ASP A 20 4.65 3.80 -0.90
CA ASP A 20 3.55 4.61 -0.35
C ASP A 20 2.91 3.88 0.84
N PHE A 21 2.67 4.58 1.94
CA PHE A 21 2.05 4.00 3.13
C PHE A 21 0.56 4.33 3.14
N LYS A 22 -0.24 3.33 3.54
CA LYS A 22 -1.68 3.50 3.75
C LYS A 22 -2.07 2.87 5.07
N TYR A 23 -2.71 3.68 5.91
CA TYR A 23 -3.25 3.18 7.17
C TYR A 23 -4.43 2.22 6.93
N GLU A 24 -5.36 2.60 6.06
CA GLU A 24 -6.55 1.83 5.71
C GLU A 24 -6.88 2.02 4.22
N LEU A 25 -7.46 1.00 3.59
CA LEU A 25 -7.93 1.06 2.20
C LEU A 25 -9.40 1.48 2.17
N ASN A 26 -9.70 2.71 2.58
CA ASN A 26 -11.08 3.21 2.64
C ASN A 26 -11.59 3.82 1.31
N ASP A 27 -10.70 4.13 0.37
CA ASP A 27 -11.03 4.82 -0.86
C ASP A 27 -10.29 4.21 -2.05
N SER A 28 -11.01 3.41 -2.84
CA SER A 28 -10.50 2.76 -4.04
C SER A 28 -9.88 3.73 -5.04
N ARG A 29 -10.33 5.00 -5.09
CA ARG A 29 -9.74 6.00 -5.99
C ARG A 29 -8.34 6.43 -5.54
N LYS A 30 -8.09 6.52 -4.24
CA LYS A 30 -6.74 6.82 -3.71
C LYS A 30 -5.77 5.69 -4.01
N ILE A 31 -6.24 4.44 -3.88
CA ILE A 31 -5.45 3.25 -4.17
C ILE A 31 -5.13 3.19 -5.66
N ALA A 32 -6.15 3.30 -6.50
CA ALA A 32 -5.96 3.27 -7.93
C ALA A 32 -5.06 4.40 -8.45
N ARG A 33 -5.16 5.62 -7.90
CA ARG A 33 -4.23 6.69 -8.26
C ARG A 33 -2.77 6.32 -7.96
N SER A 34 -2.53 5.67 -6.82
CA SER A 34 -1.19 5.23 -6.42
C SER A 34 -0.70 4.09 -7.30
N LEU A 35 -1.59 3.13 -7.62
CA LEU A 35 -1.31 2.05 -8.57
C LEU A 35 -0.98 2.57 -9.97
N VAL A 36 -1.75 3.53 -10.49
CA VAL A 36 -1.51 4.17 -11.79
C VAL A 36 -0.20 4.95 -11.77
N ALA A 37 0.10 5.68 -10.69
CA ALA A 37 1.36 6.39 -10.54
C ALA A 37 2.56 5.43 -10.55
N PHE A 38 2.46 4.29 -9.87
CA PHE A 38 3.49 3.26 -9.91
C PHE A 38 3.61 2.61 -11.29
N ALA A 39 2.50 2.29 -11.94
CA ALA A 39 2.48 1.68 -13.27
C ALA A 39 3.12 2.60 -14.34
N ASN A 40 2.96 3.91 -14.20
CA ASN A 40 3.47 4.92 -15.13
C ASN A 40 4.91 5.38 -14.82
N THR A 41 5.53 4.87 -13.75
CA THR A 41 6.90 5.25 -13.34
C THR A 41 7.77 3.99 -13.16
N ASP A 42 8.76 4.01 -12.27
CA ASP A 42 9.68 2.89 -12.03
C ASP A 42 9.07 1.76 -11.19
N GLY A 43 7.74 1.63 -11.19
CA GLY A 43 7.00 0.73 -10.30
C GLY A 43 6.96 1.23 -8.86
N GLY A 44 6.42 0.40 -7.96
CA GLY A 44 6.34 0.74 -6.55
C GLY A 44 5.69 -0.33 -5.69
N ARG A 45 5.57 -0.01 -4.41
CA ARG A 45 4.98 -0.87 -3.38
C ARG A 45 4.02 -0.04 -2.56
N LEU A 46 2.85 -0.62 -2.30
CA LEU A 46 1.88 -0.07 -1.37
C LEU A 46 1.98 -0.87 -0.07
N LEU A 47 2.30 -0.19 1.03
CA LEU A 47 2.35 -0.82 2.36
C LEU A 47 1.10 -0.43 3.15
N VAL A 48 0.22 -1.42 3.35
CA VAL A 48 -1.09 -1.25 3.98
C VAL A 48 -1.03 -1.62 5.46
N GLY A 49 -1.77 -0.91 6.31
CA GLY A 49 -1.79 -1.13 7.76
C GLY A 49 -0.66 -0.45 8.52
N VAL A 50 -0.09 0.61 7.93
CA VAL A 50 0.99 1.40 8.55
C VAL A 50 0.53 2.85 8.67
N LYS A 51 0.59 3.39 9.89
CA LYS A 51 0.33 4.80 10.16
C LYS A 51 1.51 5.68 9.71
N ASP A 52 1.25 6.97 9.53
CA ASP A 52 2.25 7.99 9.14
C ASP A 52 3.47 8.06 10.07
N ASN A 53 3.34 7.56 11.30
CA ASN A 53 4.44 7.44 12.27
C ASN A 53 5.21 6.11 12.18
N GLY A 54 4.97 5.29 11.15
CA GLY A 54 5.57 3.98 10.95
C GLY A 54 5.01 2.88 11.85
N LYS A 55 3.97 3.15 12.65
CA LYS A 55 3.36 2.14 13.52
C LYS A 55 2.49 1.18 12.69
N ILE A 56 2.81 -0.11 12.79
CA ILE A 56 1.99 -1.19 12.22
C ILE A 56 0.73 -1.32 13.08
N THR A 57 -0.43 -1.18 12.45
CA THR A 57 -1.74 -1.29 13.12
C THR A 57 -2.47 -2.59 12.82
N GLY A 58 -2.00 -3.35 11.83
CA GLY A 58 -2.69 -4.54 11.33
C GLY A 58 -3.67 -4.16 10.22
N ILE A 59 -4.18 -5.20 9.55
CA ILE A 59 -5.06 -5.12 8.38
C ILE A 59 -6.15 -6.19 8.53
N ASP A 60 -7.39 -5.91 8.11
CA ASP A 60 -8.45 -6.92 7.94
C ASP A 60 -8.46 -7.44 6.50
N SER A 61 -7.81 -8.60 6.32
CA SER A 61 -7.44 -9.12 5.00
C SER A 61 -8.59 -9.31 4.02
N GLU A 62 -9.83 -9.52 4.48
CA GLU A 62 -11.00 -9.69 3.59
C GLU A 62 -11.46 -8.36 3.00
N GLU A 63 -11.63 -7.32 3.83
CA GLU A 63 -12.08 -6.00 3.37
C GLU A 63 -11.04 -5.33 2.44
N GLU A 64 -9.76 -5.45 2.76
CA GLU A 64 -8.72 -4.80 1.98
C GLU A 64 -8.51 -5.43 0.62
N MET A 65 -8.62 -6.76 0.52
CA MET A 65 -8.54 -7.44 -0.78
C MET A 65 -9.65 -6.96 -1.71
N TYR A 66 -10.88 -6.83 -1.19
CA TYR A 66 -12.00 -6.30 -1.95
C TYR A 66 -11.72 -4.89 -2.49
N VAL A 67 -11.13 -4.02 -1.69
CA VAL A 67 -10.83 -2.64 -2.12
C VAL A 67 -9.70 -2.60 -3.16
N VAL A 68 -8.70 -3.48 -3.03
CA VAL A 68 -7.63 -3.60 -4.04
C VAL A 68 -8.21 -4.11 -5.37
N GLU A 69 -9.06 -5.13 -5.34
CA GLU A 69 -9.72 -5.65 -6.54
C GLU A 69 -10.62 -4.59 -7.18
N ALA A 70 -11.42 -3.88 -6.39
CA ALA A 70 -12.23 -2.76 -6.88
C ALA A 70 -11.36 -1.67 -7.52
N ALA A 71 -10.22 -1.31 -6.91
CA ALA A 71 -9.31 -0.32 -7.45
C ALA A 71 -8.68 -0.75 -8.79
N ALA A 72 -8.39 -2.05 -8.95
CA ALA A 72 -7.89 -2.60 -10.21
C ALA A 72 -8.95 -2.59 -11.33
N GLN A 73 -10.21 -2.85 -10.99
CA GLN A 73 -11.34 -2.87 -11.95
C GLN A 73 -11.81 -1.47 -12.36
N VAL A 74 -11.66 -0.45 -11.51
CA VAL A 74 -12.13 0.92 -11.80
C VAL A 74 -11.33 1.60 -12.92
N PHE A 75 -10.13 1.12 -13.24
CA PHE A 75 -9.24 1.71 -14.26
C PHE A 75 -8.87 0.74 -15.39
N SER A 76 -9.59 -0.38 -15.55
CA SER A 76 -9.48 -1.27 -16.71
C SER A 76 -10.23 -0.76 -17.93
#